data_AF-A0A182IR51-F1
#
_entry.id   AF-A0A182IR51-F1
#
_cell.length_a   1.000
_cell.length_b   1.000
_cell.length_c   1.000
_cell.angle_alpha   90.00
_cell.angle_beta   90.00
_cell.angle_gamma   90.00
#
_symmetry.space_group_name_H-M   'P 1'
#
loop_
_entity.id
_entity.type
_entity.pdbx_description
1 polymer ?
#
loop_
_entity_poly.entity_id
_entity_poly.type
_entity_poly.pdbx_seq_one_letter_code
_entity_poly.pdbx_strand_id
1 'polypeptide(L)'
;GQRGLVCGGVCCDEETERQLQEKATKNFERLVKHHIRSQRSHWEQAANMYKDYLLQLTRQSENKTLILFSTVYSKMSPLSREPIRELYETIRLSLVATDRVPLAGDDLALVTSKFFRNLFPVAYHHAIHSDILHGTERDERTGNPADVGNRDFLSDYKNCLVHTYTDLKPFGMVPQQLSGSLVSTVSAASVLLRAIREGAEVLLKLEEVGVSAPSCRKALLRMNYCGSCKRYNHLHAKPCAGLCQNVMRGCLIEYVGALNKGWSTFTEAIVSLISSVRSTVDGIEAEIKSLDAKLSNAIMHAMEIGPQLEKQVGGRGRSHFPSLSST
;
A
#
# COMPACT_ATOMS: atom_id res chain seq x y z
N GLY A 1 44.57 -19.15 -44.63
CA GLY A 1 44.68 -19.27 -43.16
C GLY A 1 44.25 -20.65 -42.71
N GLN A 2 44.64 -21.07 -41.50
CA GLN A 2 44.07 -22.26 -40.86
C GLN A 2 42.55 -22.08 -40.70
N ARG A 3 41.78 -23.16 -40.89
CA ARG A 3 40.32 -23.14 -40.77
C ARG A 3 39.93 -22.99 -39.32
N GLY A 4 38.87 -22.22 -39.04
CA GLY A 4 38.35 -22.08 -37.70
C GLY A 4 37.87 -23.42 -37.10
N LEU A 5 38.11 -23.58 -35.79
CA LEU A 5 37.93 -24.84 -35.06
C LEU A 5 36.45 -25.15 -34.75
N VAL A 6 35.56 -24.15 -34.76
CA VAL A 6 34.17 -24.32 -34.34
C VAL A 6 33.25 -24.65 -35.52
N CYS A 7 33.41 -23.95 -36.65
CA CYS A 7 32.59 -24.16 -37.84
C CYS A 7 33.24 -25.13 -38.84
N GLY A 8 34.57 -25.21 -38.89
CA GLY A 8 35.29 -26.02 -39.87
C GLY A 8 35.05 -25.59 -41.32
N GLY A 9 34.63 -24.34 -41.53
CA GLY A 9 34.28 -23.78 -42.83
C GLY A 9 35.52 -23.36 -43.62
N VAL A 10 35.39 -23.29 -44.95
CA VAL A 10 36.46 -22.85 -45.85
C VAL A 10 36.53 -21.32 -46.01
N CYS A 11 35.51 -20.60 -45.56
CA CYS A 11 35.40 -19.14 -45.70
C CYS A 11 35.72 -18.36 -44.40
N CYS A 12 35.94 -19.05 -43.29
CA CYS A 12 36.26 -18.41 -42.00
C CYS A 12 37.56 -19.02 -41.44
N ASP A 13 38.52 -18.16 -41.12
CA ASP A 13 39.66 -18.51 -40.28
C ASP A 13 39.31 -18.35 -38.79
N GLU A 14 40.28 -18.63 -37.92
CA GLU A 14 40.10 -18.59 -36.47
C GLU A 14 39.75 -17.18 -35.96
N GLU A 15 40.40 -16.14 -36.49
CA GLU A 15 40.13 -14.76 -36.10
C GLU A 15 38.73 -14.32 -36.53
N THR A 16 38.32 -14.69 -37.74
CA THR A 16 36.95 -14.44 -38.22
C THR A 16 35.92 -15.14 -37.35
N GLU A 17 36.14 -16.41 -36.98
CA GLU A 17 35.24 -17.14 -36.06
C GLU A 17 35.15 -16.47 -34.67
N ARG A 18 36.26 -15.96 -34.14
CA ARG A 18 36.29 -15.23 -32.86
C ARG A 18 35.41 -13.98 -32.93
N GLN A 19 35.57 -13.16 -33.96
CA GLN A 19 34.77 -11.94 -34.15
C GLN A 19 33.28 -12.27 -34.33
N LEU A 20 32.95 -13.32 -35.10
CA LEU A 20 31.56 -13.77 -35.29
C LEU A 20 30.95 -14.32 -33.99
N GLN A 21 31.74 -15.00 -33.15
CA GLN A 21 31.29 -15.48 -31.85
C GLN A 21 30.96 -14.31 -30.91
N GLU A 22 31.84 -13.31 -30.83
CA GLU A 22 31.59 -12.10 -30.05
C GLU A 22 30.34 -11.37 -30.54
N LYS A 23 30.17 -11.26 -31.85
CA LYS A 23 28.96 -10.65 -32.45
C LYS A 23 27.70 -11.45 -32.11
N ALA A 24 27.73 -12.78 -32.21
CA ALA A 24 26.58 -13.63 -31.85
C ALA A 24 26.21 -13.47 -30.38
N THR A 25 27.21 -13.47 -29.51
CA THR A 25 27.06 -13.35 -28.05
C THR A 25 26.49 -12.00 -27.68
N LYS A 26 27.07 -10.90 -28.17
CA LYS A 26 26.57 -9.54 -27.93
C LYS A 26 25.14 -9.36 -28.44
N ASN A 27 24.80 -9.94 -29.59
CA ASN A 27 23.43 -9.90 -30.12
C ASN A 27 22.46 -10.63 -29.19
N PHE A 28 22.80 -11.83 -28.73
CA PHE A 28 21.99 -12.58 -27.77
C PHE A 28 21.78 -11.79 -26.48
N GLU A 29 22.85 -11.31 -25.84
CA GLU A 29 22.79 -10.51 -24.62
C GLU A 29 21.94 -9.24 -24.81
N ARG A 30 22.08 -8.56 -25.94
CA ARG A 30 21.27 -7.38 -26.27
C ARG A 30 19.77 -7.70 -26.31
N LEU A 31 19.39 -8.83 -26.93
CA LEU A 31 17.98 -9.24 -26.96
C LEU A 31 17.46 -9.58 -25.56
N VAL A 32 18.22 -10.36 -24.78
CA VAL A 32 17.83 -10.75 -23.42
C VAL A 32 17.67 -9.52 -22.54
N LYS A 33 18.66 -8.63 -22.53
CA LYS A 33 18.62 -7.37 -21.76
C LYS A 33 17.48 -6.45 -22.20
N HIS A 34 17.15 -6.41 -23.49
CA HIS A 34 16.00 -5.65 -23.98
C HIS A 34 14.68 -6.17 -23.38
N HIS A 35 14.47 -7.48 -23.36
CA HIS A 35 13.27 -8.07 -22.76
C HIS A 35 13.24 -7.88 -21.23
N ILE A 36 14.36 -8.01 -20.53
CA ILE A 36 14.44 -7.76 -19.08
C ILE A 36 14.07 -6.31 -18.76
N ARG A 37 14.65 -5.33 -19.49
CA ARG A 37 14.32 -3.90 -19.33
C ARG A 37 12.84 -3.61 -19.57
N SER A 38 12.30 -4.21 -20.63
CA SER A 38 10.88 -4.07 -20.94
C SER A 38 10.04 -4.60 -19.79
N GLN A 39 10.31 -5.82 -19.29
CA GLN A 39 9.59 -6.38 -18.15
C GLN A 39 9.74 -5.52 -16.89
N ARG A 40 10.95 -5.10 -16.53
CA ARG A 40 11.20 -4.20 -15.39
C ARG A 40 10.37 -2.93 -15.48
N SER A 41 10.33 -2.31 -16.66
CA SER A 41 9.53 -1.11 -16.90
C SER A 41 8.04 -1.33 -16.65
N HIS A 42 7.47 -2.49 -16.99
CA HIS A 42 6.08 -2.81 -16.67
C HIS A 42 5.84 -2.91 -15.16
N TRP A 43 6.76 -3.51 -14.41
CA TRP A 43 6.67 -3.61 -12.95
C TRP A 43 6.74 -2.24 -12.28
N GLU A 44 7.71 -1.41 -12.68
CA GLU A 44 7.87 -0.04 -12.16
C GLU A 44 6.64 0.82 -12.46
N GLN A 45 6.11 0.75 -13.69
CA GLN A 45 4.90 1.48 -14.07
C GLN A 45 3.68 1.00 -13.27
N ALA A 46 3.48 -0.31 -13.13
CA ALA A 46 2.36 -0.87 -12.38
C ALA A 46 2.40 -0.44 -10.90
N ALA A 47 3.57 -0.50 -10.25
CA ALA A 47 3.73 -0.06 -8.87
C ALA A 47 3.44 1.43 -8.71
N ASN A 48 3.95 2.28 -9.62
CA ASN A 48 3.74 3.72 -9.55
C ASN A 48 2.28 4.11 -9.81
N MET A 49 1.67 3.56 -10.85
CA MET A 49 0.26 3.80 -11.17
C MET A 49 -0.66 3.40 -10.01
N TYR A 50 -0.42 2.23 -9.42
CA TYR A 50 -1.26 1.75 -8.32
C TYR A 50 -1.06 2.56 -7.04
N LYS A 51 0.18 2.92 -6.71
CA LYS A 51 0.49 3.83 -5.59
C LYS A 51 -0.21 5.19 -5.77
N ASP A 52 -0.09 5.80 -6.95
CA ASP A 52 -0.68 7.11 -7.23
C ASP A 52 -2.21 7.05 -7.15
N TYR A 53 -2.81 5.96 -7.65
CA TYR A 53 -4.24 5.68 -7.50
C TYR A 53 -4.68 5.62 -6.03
N LEU A 54 -3.97 4.85 -5.18
CA LEU A 54 -4.31 4.74 -3.76
C LEU A 54 -4.14 6.08 -3.02
N LEU A 55 -3.08 6.84 -3.32
CA LEU A 55 -2.89 8.18 -2.75
C LEU A 55 -3.98 9.16 -3.17
N GLN A 56 -4.44 9.09 -4.42
CA GLN A 56 -5.57 9.89 -4.87
C GLN A 56 -6.87 9.46 -4.19
N LEU A 57 -7.11 8.14 -4.06
CA LEU A 57 -8.30 7.59 -3.41
C LEU A 57 -8.39 8.03 -1.94
N THR A 58 -7.27 7.97 -1.20
CA THR A 58 -7.22 8.40 0.20
C THR A 58 -7.52 9.89 0.34
N ARG A 59 -7.01 10.76 -0.54
CA ARG A 59 -7.34 12.20 -0.55
C ARG A 59 -8.81 12.46 -0.85
N GLN A 60 -9.40 11.71 -1.78
CA GLN A 60 -10.82 11.81 -2.09
C GLN A 60 -11.69 11.39 -0.91
N SER A 61 -11.35 10.28 -0.27
CA SER A 61 -12.02 9.81 0.94
C SER A 61 -11.89 10.80 2.09
N GLU A 62 -10.70 11.40 2.30
CA GLU A 62 -10.49 12.46 3.30
C GLU A 62 -11.42 13.64 3.06
N ASN A 63 -11.49 14.15 1.83
CA ASN A 63 -12.37 15.27 1.49
C ASN A 63 -13.85 14.91 1.73
N LYS A 64 -14.26 13.71 1.34
CA LYS A 64 -15.62 13.20 1.58
C LYS A 64 -15.95 13.15 3.07
N THR A 65 -15.04 12.63 3.89
CA THR A 65 -15.17 12.60 5.35
C THR A 65 -15.25 13.99 5.95
N LEU A 66 -14.39 14.92 5.53
CA LEU A 66 -14.42 16.31 6.01
C LEU A 66 -15.74 17.01 5.65
N ILE A 67 -16.27 16.80 4.44
CA ILE A 67 -17.58 17.33 4.00
C ILE A 67 -18.72 16.72 4.83
N LEU A 68 -18.68 15.41 5.08
CA LEU A 68 -19.67 14.74 5.93
C LEU A 68 -19.69 15.37 7.33
N PHE A 69 -18.51 15.56 7.93
CA PHE A 69 -18.40 16.19 9.25
C PHE A 69 -18.86 17.64 9.26
N SER A 70 -18.52 18.45 8.25
CA SER A 70 -18.98 19.84 8.20
C SER A 70 -20.48 19.98 7.97
N THR A 71 -21.09 19.02 7.27
CA THR A 71 -22.52 19.04 6.90
C THR A 71 -23.40 18.44 7.99
N VAL A 72 -23.08 17.23 8.44
CA VAL A 72 -23.92 16.43 9.37
C VAL A 72 -23.50 16.67 10.82
N TYR A 73 -22.21 16.82 11.09
CA TYR A 73 -21.64 16.97 12.44
C TYR A 73 -21.04 18.38 12.63
N SER A 74 -21.71 19.41 12.13
CA SER A 74 -21.20 20.79 12.01
C SER A 74 -20.61 21.36 13.31
N LYS A 75 -21.25 21.08 14.46
CA LYS A 75 -20.76 21.47 15.80
C LYS A 75 -19.46 20.76 16.22
N MET A 76 -19.24 19.53 15.74
CA MET A 76 -18.04 18.72 16.03
C MET A 76 -16.91 18.97 15.03
N SER A 77 -17.23 19.45 13.83
CA SER A 77 -16.30 19.62 12.71
C SER A 77 -15.01 20.40 13.03
N PRO A 78 -15.05 21.54 13.76
CA PRO A 78 -13.82 22.30 14.06
C PRO A 78 -12.81 21.51 14.88
N LEU A 79 -13.29 20.66 15.81
CA LEU A 79 -12.45 19.87 16.71
C LEU A 79 -12.04 18.52 16.11
N SER A 80 -12.81 17.98 15.17
CA SER A 80 -12.50 16.70 14.52
C SER A 80 -11.64 16.84 13.26
N ARG A 81 -11.53 18.05 12.68
CA ARG A 81 -10.81 18.28 11.42
C ARG A 81 -9.34 17.82 11.43
N GLU A 82 -8.57 18.22 12.44
CA GLU A 82 -7.16 17.83 12.54
C GLU A 82 -6.97 16.34 12.84
N PRO A 83 -7.73 15.71 13.78
CA PRO A 83 -7.71 14.26 13.94
C PRO A 83 -8.03 13.46 12.66
N ILE A 84 -8.98 13.92 11.85
CA ILE A 84 -9.31 13.29 10.55
C ILE A 84 -8.10 13.38 9.61
N ARG A 85 -7.49 14.56 9.51
CA ARG A 85 -6.28 14.77 8.69
C ARG A 85 -5.12 13.90 9.14
N GLU A 86 -4.87 13.82 10.45
CA GLU A 86 -3.81 12.97 11.03
C GLU A 86 -4.01 11.50 10.66
N LEU A 87 -5.25 10.99 10.75
CA LEU A 87 -5.58 9.61 10.36
C LEU A 87 -5.29 9.35 8.87
N TYR A 88 -5.80 10.19 7.98
CA TYR A 88 -5.61 10.03 6.54
C TYR A 88 -4.16 10.22 6.11
N GLU A 89 -3.43 11.12 6.77
CA GLU A 89 -1.99 11.30 6.52
C GLU A 89 -1.20 10.06 6.96
N THR A 90 -1.52 9.48 8.11
CA THR A 90 -0.89 8.24 8.58
C THR A 90 -1.15 7.09 7.59
N ILE A 91 -2.36 6.96 7.04
CA ILE A 91 -2.64 5.97 5.98
C ILE A 91 -1.73 6.17 4.76
N ARG A 92 -1.59 7.42 4.28
CA ARG A 92 -0.73 7.74 3.13
C ARG A 92 0.74 7.46 3.40
N LEU A 93 1.23 7.81 4.58
CA LEU A 93 2.61 7.53 4.99
C LEU A 93 2.87 6.02 5.03
N SER A 94 1.94 5.24 5.59
CA SER A 94 2.02 3.77 5.63
C SER A 94 2.02 3.12 4.24
N LEU A 95 1.36 3.73 3.24
CA LEU A 95 1.37 3.26 1.85
C LEU A 95 2.68 3.53 1.12
N VAL A 96 3.41 4.58 1.49
CA VAL A 96 4.63 5.02 0.81
C VAL A 96 5.89 4.52 1.52
N ALA A 97 5.79 4.12 2.79
CA ALA A 97 6.89 3.62 3.60
C ALA A 97 7.74 2.60 2.83
N THR A 98 8.96 3.02 2.47
CA THR A 98 9.93 2.22 1.71
C THR A 98 10.81 1.36 2.60
N ASP A 99 10.96 1.74 3.87
CA ASP A 99 11.91 1.09 4.77
C ASP A 99 11.31 -0.12 5.49
N ARG A 100 12.22 -1.04 5.84
CA ARG A 100 12.02 -2.26 6.64
C ARG A 100 11.62 -1.97 8.09
N VAL A 101 10.93 -0.87 8.37
CA VAL A 101 10.48 -0.52 9.70
C VAL A 101 9.23 -1.33 10.03
N PRO A 102 9.23 -2.17 11.09
CA PRO A 102 8.10 -3.02 11.44
C PRO A 102 6.83 -2.28 11.94
N LEU A 103 6.80 -0.94 11.92
CA LEU A 103 5.93 -0.13 12.78
C LEU A 103 4.74 0.55 12.06
N ALA A 104 4.59 0.39 10.73
CA ALA A 104 3.46 1.03 10.01
C ALA A 104 2.08 0.57 10.51
N GLY A 105 1.98 -0.65 11.05
CA GLY A 105 0.77 -1.16 11.68
C GLY A 105 0.53 -0.59 13.07
N ASP A 106 1.58 -0.46 13.88
CA ASP A 106 1.50 0.03 15.25
C ASP A 106 1.18 1.52 15.31
N ASP A 107 1.79 2.32 14.44
CA ASP A 107 1.49 3.75 14.32
C ASP A 107 0.05 3.99 13.84
N LEU A 108 -0.42 3.22 12.85
CA LEU A 108 -1.77 3.35 12.31
C LEU A 108 -2.83 2.90 13.32
N ALA A 109 -2.57 1.81 14.07
CA ALA A 109 -3.43 1.37 15.16
C ALA A 109 -3.47 2.41 16.29
N LEU A 110 -2.31 2.96 16.65
CA LEU A 110 -2.19 3.99 17.69
C LEU A 110 -2.94 5.26 17.29
N VAL A 111 -2.75 5.76 16.07
CA VAL A 111 -3.43 6.96 15.56
C VAL A 111 -4.94 6.73 15.47
N THR A 112 -5.38 5.54 15.05
CA THR A 112 -6.81 5.19 15.04
C THR A 112 -7.39 5.18 16.46
N SER A 113 -6.70 4.59 17.43
CA SER A 113 -7.13 4.58 18.82
C SER A 113 -7.17 5.99 19.43
N LYS A 114 -6.12 6.79 19.19
CA LYS A 114 -6.02 8.20 19.59
C LYS A 114 -7.15 9.03 18.98
N PHE A 115 -7.49 8.81 17.71
CA PHE A 115 -8.59 9.48 17.03
C PHE A 115 -9.91 9.30 17.77
N PHE A 116 -10.30 8.05 18.07
CA PHE A 116 -11.57 7.80 18.76
C PHE A 116 -11.54 8.30 20.21
N ARG A 117 -10.42 8.13 20.91
CA ARG A 117 -10.27 8.65 22.28
C ARG A 117 -10.47 10.16 22.34
N ASN A 118 -9.98 10.90 21.36
CA ASN A 118 -10.12 12.35 21.27
C ASN A 118 -11.48 12.78 20.71
N LEU A 119 -12.13 11.94 19.90
CA LEU A 119 -13.47 12.19 19.39
C LEU A 119 -14.54 12.06 20.47
N PHE A 120 -14.33 11.21 21.48
CA PHE A 120 -15.35 10.95 22.49
C PHE A 120 -15.85 12.19 23.24
N PRO A 121 -15.01 13.07 23.82
CA PRO A 121 -15.49 14.29 24.48
C PRO A 121 -16.27 15.22 23.55
N VAL A 122 -15.86 15.27 22.28
CA VAL A 122 -16.51 16.11 21.25
C VAL A 122 -17.90 15.57 20.93
N ALA A 123 -18.01 14.26 20.69
CA ALA A 123 -19.28 13.58 20.46
C ALA A 123 -20.19 13.65 21.70
N TYR A 124 -19.64 13.46 22.89
CA TYR A 124 -20.39 13.54 24.14
C TYR A 124 -20.99 14.92 24.38
N HIS A 125 -20.20 15.99 24.22
CA HIS A 125 -20.70 17.35 24.42
C HIS A 125 -21.77 17.76 23.41
N HIS A 126 -21.51 17.51 22.12
CA HIS A 126 -22.32 18.08 21.04
C HIS A 126 -23.42 17.16 20.51
N ALA A 127 -23.34 15.85 20.75
CA ALA A 127 -24.27 14.85 20.21
C ALA A 127 -25.09 14.12 21.28
N ILE A 128 -24.65 14.13 22.55
CA ILE A 128 -25.29 13.39 23.64
C ILE A 128 -25.83 14.37 24.69
N HIS A 129 -24.98 15.28 25.17
CA HIS A 129 -25.33 16.17 26.28
C HIS A 129 -26.06 17.46 25.85
N SER A 130 -25.82 17.94 24.63
CA SER A 130 -26.49 19.14 24.08
C SER A 130 -28.00 18.96 23.87
N ASP A 131 -28.50 17.73 23.72
CA ASP A 131 -29.94 17.48 23.48
C ASP A 131 -30.77 17.61 24.77
N ILE A 132 -30.15 17.44 25.94
CA ILE A 132 -30.83 17.53 27.23
C ILE A 132 -30.92 18.98 27.73
N LEU A 133 -29.93 19.82 27.41
CA LEU A 133 -29.98 21.25 27.75
C LEU A 133 -31.09 22.02 27.03
N HIS A 134 -31.62 21.50 25.92
CA HIS A 134 -32.81 22.04 25.25
C HIS A 134 -34.13 21.47 25.77
N GLY A 135 -34.11 20.42 26.60
CA GLY A 135 -35.31 19.82 27.21
C GLY A 135 -35.76 20.48 28.53
N THR A 136 -34.96 21.37 29.09
CA THR A 136 -35.30 22.15 30.29
C THR A 136 -35.59 23.60 29.92
N GLU A 137 -36.81 23.88 29.48
CA GLU A 137 -37.29 25.26 29.38
C GLU A 137 -37.62 25.86 30.76
N ARG A 138 -37.28 27.15 30.88
CA ARG A 138 -37.72 28.18 31.83
C ARG A 138 -37.12 28.17 33.24
N ASP A 139 -36.03 28.91 33.36
CA ASP A 139 -36.00 30.00 34.34
C ASP A 139 -35.36 31.25 33.70
N GLU A 140 -36.19 32.25 33.41
CA GLU A 140 -35.74 33.59 33.01
C GLU A 140 -35.05 34.24 34.21
N ARG A 141 -33.72 34.37 34.17
CA ARG A 141 -33.00 35.39 34.95
C ARG A 141 -31.63 35.70 34.35
N THR A 142 -31.58 36.87 33.71
CA THR A 142 -30.44 37.81 33.67
C THR A 142 -29.05 37.21 33.44
N GLY A 143 -28.70 37.01 32.17
CA GLY A 143 -27.32 36.80 31.72
C GLY A 143 -27.13 37.35 30.31
N ASN A 144 -26.05 38.11 30.09
CA ASN A 144 -25.72 38.72 28.80
C ASN A 144 -25.67 37.65 27.67
N PRO A 145 -26.21 37.90 26.46
CA PRO A 145 -26.27 36.91 25.39
C PRO A 145 -24.92 36.53 24.77
N ALA A 146 -23.83 37.24 25.12
CA ALA A 146 -22.52 37.09 24.49
C ALA A 146 -21.59 36.07 25.16
N ASP A 147 -21.97 35.48 26.31
CA ASP A 147 -21.10 34.59 27.11
C ASP A 147 -21.53 33.11 27.12
N VAL A 148 -22.62 32.76 26.41
CA VAL A 148 -23.20 31.41 26.45
C VAL A 148 -22.65 30.49 25.35
N GLY A 149 -22.02 31.06 24.31
CA GLY A 149 -21.50 30.30 23.17
C GLY A 149 -20.13 29.66 23.35
N ASN A 150 -19.41 29.98 24.44
CA ASN A 150 -18.00 29.61 24.56
C ASN A 150 -17.54 29.35 26.00
N ARG A 151 -18.40 28.80 26.86
CA ARG A 151 -17.89 28.10 28.05
C ARG A 151 -17.32 26.79 27.55
N ASP A 152 -16.02 26.81 27.28
CA ASP A 152 -15.21 25.61 27.17
C ASP A 152 -15.67 24.62 28.23
N PHE A 153 -16.37 23.59 27.77
CA PHE A 153 -16.69 22.37 28.51
C PHE A 153 -15.46 22.06 29.37
N LEU A 154 -15.55 22.23 30.70
CA LEU A 154 -14.39 22.38 31.60
C LEU A 154 -13.26 21.44 31.18
N SER A 155 -12.05 21.96 30.97
CA SER A 155 -10.88 21.16 30.53
C SER A 155 -10.73 19.88 31.37
N ASP A 156 -11.01 19.97 32.66
CA ASP A 156 -11.01 18.86 33.62
C ASP A 156 -12.08 17.79 33.31
N TYR A 157 -13.27 18.21 32.87
CA TYR A 157 -14.34 17.32 32.43
C TYR A 157 -14.01 16.63 31.09
N LYS A 158 -13.40 17.36 30.13
CA LYS A 158 -12.87 16.77 28.89
C LYS A 158 -11.80 15.70 29.21
N ASN A 159 -10.87 16.00 30.11
CA ASN A 159 -9.83 15.07 30.54
C ASN A 159 -10.44 13.83 31.23
N CYS A 160 -11.46 14.01 32.08
CA CYS A 160 -12.19 12.90 32.70
C CYS A 160 -12.81 11.96 31.66
N LEU A 161 -13.48 12.49 30.63
CA LEU A 161 -14.06 11.69 29.55
C LEU A 161 -12.98 10.92 28.77
N VAL A 162 -11.85 11.57 28.49
CA VAL A 162 -10.69 10.96 27.82
C VAL A 162 -10.07 9.82 28.63
N HIS A 163 -10.05 9.93 29.96
CA HIS A 163 -9.55 8.88 30.85
C HIS A 163 -10.52 7.72 31.04
N THR A 164 -11.83 7.98 30.97
CA THR A 164 -12.88 6.96 31.11
C THR A 164 -13.22 6.24 29.80
N TYR A 165 -12.69 6.70 28.66
CA TYR A 165 -12.92 6.13 27.34
C TYR A 165 -12.78 4.60 27.27
N THR A 166 -11.70 4.06 27.83
CA THR A 166 -11.39 2.61 27.76
C THR A 166 -12.45 1.77 28.48
N ASP A 167 -13.03 2.31 29.55
CA ASP A 167 -14.04 1.63 30.36
C ASP A 167 -15.43 1.75 29.73
N LEU A 168 -15.75 2.93 29.20
CA LEU A 168 -17.09 3.24 28.67
C LEU A 168 -17.30 2.70 27.26
N LYS A 169 -16.24 2.58 26.45
CA LYS A 169 -16.29 2.14 25.04
C LYS A 169 -17.46 2.78 24.27
N PRO A 170 -17.52 4.11 24.20
CA PRO A 170 -18.68 4.86 23.71
C PRO A 170 -19.03 4.58 22.24
N PHE A 171 -18.06 4.08 21.47
CA PHE A 171 -18.23 3.72 20.05
C PHE A 171 -18.37 2.21 19.84
N GLY A 172 -18.59 1.44 20.92
CA GLY A 172 -18.73 -0.01 20.85
C GLY A 172 -17.49 -0.71 20.27
N MET A 173 -17.71 -1.66 19.37
CA MET A 173 -16.64 -2.43 18.70
C MET A 173 -16.02 -1.71 17.51
N VAL A 174 -16.60 -0.59 17.06
CA VAL A 174 -16.20 0.11 15.82
C VAL A 174 -14.72 0.49 15.82
N PRO A 175 -14.15 1.10 16.88
CA PRO A 175 -12.72 1.45 16.89
C PRO A 175 -11.79 0.26 16.71
N GLN A 176 -12.11 -0.88 17.34
CA GLN A 176 -11.29 -2.09 17.27
C GLN A 176 -11.39 -2.74 15.88
N GLN A 177 -12.60 -2.87 15.35
CA GLN A 177 -12.83 -3.44 14.02
C GLN A 177 -12.18 -2.58 12.94
N LEU A 178 -12.39 -1.26 13.00
CA LEU A 178 -11.80 -0.32 12.04
C LEU A 178 -10.28 -0.32 12.12
N SER A 179 -9.69 -0.30 13.32
CA SER A 179 -8.24 -0.37 13.45
C SER A 179 -7.68 -1.67 12.85
N GLY A 180 -8.33 -2.81 13.10
CA GLY A 180 -7.89 -4.10 12.57
C GLY A 180 -7.99 -4.18 11.05
N SER A 181 -9.13 -3.80 10.48
CA SER A 181 -9.35 -3.81 9.02
C SER A 181 -8.44 -2.81 8.31
N LEU A 182 -8.28 -1.60 8.84
CA LEU A 182 -7.45 -0.56 8.24
C LEU A 182 -5.96 -0.95 8.25
N VAL A 183 -5.44 -1.46 9.38
CA VAL A 183 -4.07 -1.96 9.45
C VAL A 183 -3.84 -3.12 8.49
N SER A 184 -4.75 -4.09 8.45
CA SER A 184 -4.63 -5.27 7.59
C SER A 184 -4.61 -4.88 6.10
N THR A 185 -5.58 -4.08 5.67
CA THR A 185 -5.73 -3.68 4.26
C THR A 185 -4.62 -2.75 3.78
N VAL A 186 -4.22 -1.77 4.60
CA VAL A 186 -3.10 -0.87 4.29
C VAL A 186 -1.78 -1.65 4.24
N SER A 187 -1.54 -2.54 5.20
CA SER A 187 -0.34 -3.40 5.21
C SER A 187 -0.27 -4.27 3.96
N ALA A 188 -1.36 -4.94 3.57
CA ALA A 188 -1.40 -5.77 2.37
C ALA A 188 -1.09 -4.97 1.10
N ALA A 189 -1.63 -3.76 0.97
CA ALA A 189 -1.35 -2.88 -0.16
C ALA A 189 0.11 -2.39 -0.18
N SER A 190 0.66 -2.00 0.97
CA SER A 190 2.07 -1.60 1.10
C SER A 190 3.02 -2.75 0.76
N VAL A 191 2.74 -3.96 1.24
CA VAL A 191 3.50 -5.17 0.90
C VAL A 191 3.43 -5.44 -0.60
N LEU A 192 2.27 -5.28 -1.24
CA LEU A 192 2.15 -5.46 -2.70
C LEU A 192 3.00 -4.44 -3.46
N LEU A 193 2.90 -3.16 -3.12
CA LEU A 193 3.70 -2.10 -3.75
C LEU A 193 5.20 -2.36 -3.59
N ARG A 194 5.61 -2.78 -2.39
CA ARG A 194 7.00 -3.14 -2.10
C ARG A 194 7.45 -4.37 -2.89
N ALA A 195 6.64 -5.43 -2.92
CA ALA A 195 6.95 -6.65 -3.65
C ALA A 195 7.16 -6.35 -5.15
N ILE A 196 6.31 -5.53 -5.77
CA ILE A 196 6.48 -5.17 -7.19
C ILE A 196 7.79 -4.37 -7.40
N ARG A 197 8.15 -3.45 -6.49
CA ARG A 197 9.41 -2.71 -6.57
C ARG A 197 10.64 -3.62 -6.40
N GLU A 198 10.62 -4.51 -5.42
CA GLU A 198 11.70 -5.47 -5.20
C GLU A 198 11.82 -6.44 -6.38
N GLY A 199 10.70 -6.85 -6.99
CA GLY A 199 10.68 -7.63 -8.23
C GLY A 199 11.35 -6.90 -9.41
N ALA A 200 11.12 -5.58 -9.54
CA ALA A 200 11.80 -4.75 -10.53
C ALA A 200 13.32 -4.64 -10.26
N GLU A 201 13.73 -4.58 -8.99
CA GLU A 201 15.15 -4.58 -8.60
C GLU A 201 15.85 -5.91 -8.93
N VAL A 202 15.17 -7.05 -8.76
CA VAL A 202 15.67 -8.35 -9.20
C VAL A 202 15.90 -8.37 -10.71
N LEU A 203 14.96 -7.83 -11.48
CA LEU A 203 15.12 -7.70 -12.94
C LEU A 203 16.28 -6.77 -13.30
N LEU A 204 16.50 -5.67 -12.56
CA LEU A 204 17.64 -4.78 -12.76
C LEU A 204 18.97 -5.53 -12.60
N LYS A 205 19.12 -6.31 -11.52
CA LYS A 205 20.32 -7.13 -11.28
C LYS A 205 20.51 -8.19 -12.36
N LEU A 206 19.41 -8.71 -12.91
CA LEU A 206 19.46 -9.66 -14.02
C LEU A 206 20.00 -9.03 -15.32
N GLU A 207 19.87 -7.71 -15.51
CA GLU A 207 20.46 -7.01 -16.67
C GLU A 207 21.99 -6.99 -16.64
N GLU A 208 22.60 -7.13 -15.47
CA GLU A 208 24.06 -7.16 -15.27
C GLU A 208 24.66 -8.51 -15.67
N VAL A 209 23.84 -9.57 -15.72
CA VAL A 209 24.26 -10.91 -16.13
C VAL A 209 24.67 -10.91 -17.62
N GLY A 210 25.76 -11.60 -17.91
CA GLY A 210 26.30 -11.83 -19.24
C GLY A 210 26.47 -13.32 -19.52
N VAL A 211 26.73 -13.65 -20.78
CA VAL A 211 27.07 -15.02 -21.19
C VAL A 211 28.53 -15.30 -20.82
N SER A 212 28.73 -16.16 -19.84
CA SER A 212 30.07 -16.57 -19.40
C SER A 212 30.47 -17.92 -20.01
N ALA A 213 29.51 -18.83 -20.21
CA ALA A 213 29.77 -20.20 -20.61
C ALA A 213 30.37 -20.28 -22.04
N PRO A 214 31.56 -20.87 -22.21
CA PRO A 214 32.14 -21.10 -23.53
C PRO A 214 31.26 -21.99 -24.43
N SER A 215 30.49 -22.90 -23.83
CA SER A 215 29.54 -23.78 -24.53
C SER A 215 28.41 -22.99 -25.19
N CYS A 216 27.81 -22.03 -24.48
CA CYS A 216 26.79 -21.14 -25.05
C CYS A 216 27.37 -20.29 -26.18
N ARG A 217 28.53 -19.65 -25.98
CA ARG A 217 29.20 -18.84 -27.01
C ARG A 217 29.47 -19.64 -28.29
N LYS A 218 29.98 -20.87 -28.17
CA LYS A 218 30.17 -21.78 -29.30
C LYS A 218 28.85 -22.18 -29.97
N ALA A 219 27.80 -22.45 -29.19
CA ALA A 219 26.48 -22.80 -29.72
C ALA A 219 25.84 -21.63 -30.49
N LEU A 220 25.97 -20.40 -29.99
CA LEU A 220 25.51 -19.18 -30.65
C LEU A 220 26.26 -18.95 -31.97
N LEU A 221 27.59 -19.12 -32.00
CA LEU A 221 28.37 -19.05 -33.24
C LEU A 221 27.88 -20.10 -34.25
N ARG A 222 27.71 -21.34 -33.82
CA ARG A 222 27.22 -22.46 -34.65
C ARG A 222 25.88 -22.20 -35.29
N MET A 223 24.94 -21.72 -34.48
CA MET A 223 23.59 -21.45 -34.93
C MET A 223 23.51 -20.27 -35.91
N ASN A 224 24.25 -19.19 -35.66
CA ASN A 224 24.07 -17.93 -36.41
C ASN A 224 24.97 -17.81 -37.65
N TYR A 225 26.21 -18.31 -37.60
CA TYR A 225 27.22 -17.96 -38.62
C TYR A 225 27.96 -19.14 -39.25
N CYS A 226 27.94 -20.34 -38.67
CA CYS A 226 28.66 -21.47 -39.26
C CYS A 226 28.11 -21.91 -40.63
N GLY A 227 26.84 -21.62 -40.95
CA GLY A 227 26.30 -21.78 -42.31
C GLY A 227 27.07 -20.92 -43.32
N SER A 228 27.26 -19.63 -43.02
CA SER A 228 28.02 -18.70 -43.85
C SER A 228 29.48 -19.12 -44.03
N CYS A 229 30.12 -19.60 -42.95
CA CYS A 229 31.49 -20.12 -43.04
C CYS A 229 31.62 -21.35 -43.97
N LYS A 230 30.51 -22.08 -44.17
CA LYS A 230 30.40 -23.23 -45.08
C LYS A 230 29.80 -22.88 -46.45
N ARG A 231 29.79 -21.59 -46.85
CA ARG A 231 29.28 -21.06 -48.12
C ARG A 231 27.75 -21.09 -48.29
N TYR A 232 27.00 -21.35 -47.23
CA TYR A 232 25.55 -21.18 -47.29
C TYR A 232 25.19 -19.70 -47.13
N ASN A 233 24.27 -19.21 -47.95
CA ASN A 233 23.78 -17.85 -47.82
C ASN A 233 22.86 -17.73 -46.59
N HIS A 234 23.24 -16.88 -45.63
CA HIS A 234 22.47 -16.60 -44.41
C HIS A 234 21.05 -16.04 -44.67
N LEU A 235 20.79 -15.45 -45.85
CA LEU A 235 19.44 -15.03 -46.24
C LEU A 235 18.50 -16.21 -46.56
N HIS A 236 19.06 -17.35 -47.00
CA HIS A 236 18.28 -18.54 -47.40
C HIS A 236 18.44 -19.73 -46.44
N ALA A 237 19.47 -19.72 -45.59
CA ALA A 237 19.77 -20.78 -44.63
C ALA A 237 19.65 -20.26 -43.18
N LYS A 238 18.40 -20.08 -42.71
CA LYS A 238 18.12 -19.75 -41.31
C LYS A 238 18.30 -20.99 -40.41
N PRO A 239 18.63 -20.82 -39.12
CA PRO A 239 18.66 -21.95 -38.19
C PRO A 239 17.27 -22.57 -38.05
N CYS A 240 17.22 -23.91 -37.98
CA CYS A 240 15.99 -24.65 -37.72
C CYS A 240 15.35 -24.17 -36.42
N ALA A 241 14.01 -24.12 -36.34
CA ALA A 241 13.30 -23.65 -35.16
C ALA A 241 13.70 -24.43 -33.88
N GLY A 242 13.78 -25.77 -33.95
CA GLY A 242 14.21 -26.61 -32.83
C GLY A 242 15.65 -26.37 -32.40
N LEU A 243 16.57 -26.16 -33.35
CA LEU A 243 17.96 -25.77 -33.04
C LEU A 243 18.00 -24.42 -32.32
N CYS A 244 17.23 -23.45 -32.84
CA CYS A 244 17.13 -22.12 -32.24
C CYS A 244 16.64 -22.19 -30.79
N GLN A 245 15.52 -22.88 -30.55
CA GLN A 245 14.96 -23.02 -29.21
C GLN A 245 15.93 -23.70 -28.24
N ASN A 246 16.61 -24.77 -28.67
CA ASN A 246 17.56 -25.49 -27.82
C ASN A 246 18.78 -24.63 -27.44
N VAL A 247 19.36 -23.90 -28.40
CA VAL A 247 20.50 -23.01 -28.15
C VAL A 247 20.07 -21.85 -27.24
N MET A 248 18.93 -21.20 -27.53
CA MET A 248 18.42 -20.10 -26.72
C MET A 248 18.12 -20.56 -25.29
N ARG A 249 17.44 -21.69 -25.10
CA ARG A 249 17.15 -22.25 -23.76
C ARG A 249 18.43 -22.58 -22.99
N GLY A 250 19.41 -23.19 -23.66
CA GLY A 250 20.69 -23.52 -23.06
C GLY A 250 21.48 -22.28 -22.60
N CYS A 251 21.45 -21.20 -23.38
CA CYS A 251 22.10 -19.94 -23.03
C CYS A 251 21.35 -19.15 -21.95
N LEU A 252 20.01 -19.19 -21.95
CA LEU A 252 19.19 -18.49 -20.96
C LEU A 252 19.34 -19.06 -19.54
N ILE A 253 19.85 -20.28 -19.38
CA ILE A 253 20.04 -20.88 -18.06
C ILE A 253 21.03 -20.08 -17.18
N GLU A 254 22.00 -19.39 -17.78
CA GLU A 254 22.95 -18.52 -17.04
C GLU A 254 22.24 -17.30 -16.43
N TYR A 255 21.12 -16.86 -17.03
CA TYR A 255 20.30 -15.75 -16.55
C TYR A 255 19.29 -16.25 -15.52
N VAL A 256 18.43 -17.17 -15.92
CA VAL A 256 17.23 -17.50 -15.14
C VAL A 256 17.38 -18.78 -14.32
N GLY A 257 18.43 -19.57 -14.50
CA GLY A 257 18.55 -20.92 -13.92
C GLY A 257 18.38 -20.94 -12.40
N ALA A 258 19.18 -20.17 -11.68
CA ALA A 258 19.10 -20.08 -10.22
C ALA A 258 17.86 -19.29 -9.74
N LEU A 259 17.38 -18.35 -10.56
CA LEU A 259 16.26 -17.47 -10.22
C LEU A 259 14.89 -18.16 -10.44
N ASN A 260 14.78 -19.11 -11.36
CA ASN A 260 13.50 -19.60 -11.89
C ASN A 260 12.56 -20.12 -10.80
N LYS A 261 13.07 -20.91 -9.84
CA LYS A 261 12.26 -21.45 -8.75
C LYS A 261 11.74 -20.33 -7.84
N GLY A 262 12.64 -19.47 -7.36
CA GLY A 262 12.26 -18.36 -6.47
C GLY A 262 11.32 -17.37 -7.14
N TRP A 263 11.58 -17.03 -8.41
CA TRP A 263 10.74 -16.15 -9.20
C TRP A 263 9.34 -16.72 -9.43
N SER A 264 9.22 -18.02 -9.74
CA SER A 264 7.90 -18.66 -9.93
C SER A 264 7.06 -18.57 -8.66
N THR A 265 7.62 -18.97 -7.52
CA THR A 265 6.96 -18.88 -6.21
C THR A 265 6.59 -17.43 -5.86
N PHE A 266 7.48 -16.48 -6.12
CA PHE A 266 7.24 -15.06 -5.91
C PHE A 266 6.08 -14.54 -6.78
N THR A 267 6.03 -14.90 -8.06
CA THR A 267 4.94 -14.49 -8.96
C THR A 267 3.60 -15.08 -8.55
N GLU A 268 3.55 -16.33 -8.10
CA GLU A 268 2.33 -16.96 -7.57
C GLU A 268 1.83 -16.25 -6.31
N ALA A 269 2.74 -15.94 -5.38
CA ALA A 269 2.41 -15.21 -4.15
C ALA A 269 1.90 -13.79 -4.43
N ILE A 270 2.50 -13.08 -5.38
CA ILE A 270 2.03 -11.74 -5.79
C ILE A 270 0.62 -11.81 -6.36
N VAL A 271 0.31 -12.79 -7.21
CA VAL A 271 -1.04 -12.93 -7.78
C VAL A 271 -2.08 -13.15 -6.69
N SER A 272 -1.77 -13.99 -5.69
CA SER A 272 -2.64 -14.16 -4.53
C SER A 272 -2.82 -12.86 -3.73
N LEU A 273 -1.74 -12.11 -3.50
CA LEU A 273 -1.80 -10.85 -2.77
C LEU A 273 -2.60 -9.78 -3.53
N ILE A 274 -2.46 -9.71 -4.86
CA ILE A 274 -3.28 -8.84 -5.72
C ILE A 274 -4.76 -9.17 -5.55
N SER A 275 -5.13 -10.45 -5.49
CA SER A 275 -6.53 -10.86 -5.27
C SER A 275 -7.06 -10.36 -3.93
N SER A 276 -6.29 -10.47 -2.85
CA SER A 276 -6.69 -9.98 -1.52
C SER A 276 -6.82 -8.46 -1.48
N VAL A 277 -5.83 -7.74 -2.03
CA VAL A 277 -5.80 -6.27 -2.03
C VAL A 277 -6.95 -5.69 -2.88
N ARG A 278 -7.32 -6.36 -3.98
CA ARG A 278 -8.41 -5.95 -4.88
C ARG A 278 -9.79 -6.47 -4.47
N SER A 279 -9.92 -7.14 -3.33
CA SER A 279 -11.19 -7.62 -2.83
C SER A 279 -12.19 -6.45 -2.71
N THR A 280 -13.42 -6.65 -3.21
CA THR A 280 -14.47 -5.63 -3.14
C THR A 280 -15.10 -5.52 -1.76
N VAL A 281 -14.82 -6.48 -0.87
CA VAL A 281 -15.39 -6.56 0.48
C VAL A 281 -14.35 -6.12 1.51
N ASP A 282 -13.18 -6.75 1.48
CA ASP A 282 -12.12 -6.59 2.49
C ASP A 282 -10.83 -6.01 1.90
N GLY A 283 -10.88 -5.45 0.69
CA GLY A 283 -9.73 -4.81 0.06
C GLY A 283 -9.57 -3.35 0.48
N ILE A 284 -8.37 -2.81 0.29
CA ILE A 284 -8.06 -1.42 0.67
C ILE A 284 -8.98 -0.39 0.01
N GLU A 285 -9.39 -0.62 -1.24
CA GLU A 285 -10.28 0.30 -1.93
C GLU A 285 -11.65 0.41 -1.24
N ALA A 286 -12.22 -0.74 -0.85
CA ALA A 286 -13.48 -0.80 -0.13
C ALA A 286 -13.35 -0.18 1.28
N GLU A 287 -12.25 -0.48 1.97
CA GLU A 287 -11.95 0.03 3.31
C GLU A 287 -11.84 1.56 3.32
N ILE A 288 -11.05 2.14 2.41
CA ILE A 288 -10.87 3.59 2.31
C ILE A 288 -12.15 4.30 1.86
N LYS A 289 -12.92 3.73 0.92
CA LYS A 289 -14.17 4.34 0.42
C LYS A 289 -15.30 4.36 1.45
N SER A 290 -15.30 3.42 2.39
CA SER A 290 -16.32 3.28 3.43
C SER A 290 -15.95 3.96 4.75
N LEU A 291 -14.76 4.56 4.85
CA LEU A 291 -14.24 5.12 6.09
C LEU A 291 -15.15 6.21 6.66
N ASP A 292 -15.69 7.10 5.82
CA ASP A 292 -16.63 8.15 6.22
C ASP A 292 -17.90 7.56 6.86
N ALA A 293 -18.47 6.51 6.26
CA ALA A 293 -19.64 5.81 6.78
C ALA A 293 -19.32 5.08 8.10
N LYS A 294 -18.16 4.43 8.23
CA LYS A 294 -17.75 3.76 9.47
C LYS A 294 -17.57 4.76 10.62
N LEU A 295 -16.99 5.93 10.35
CA LEU A 295 -16.85 7.01 11.32
C LEU A 295 -18.21 7.58 11.73
N SER A 296 -19.13 7.76 10.78
CA SER A 296 -20.51 8.18 11.06
C SER A 296 -21.27 7.17 11.91
N ASN A 297 -21.16 5.87 11.59
CA ASN A 297 -21.78 4.79 12.36
C ASN A 297 -21.27 4.74 13.80
N ALA A 298 -19.98 5.00 14.03
CA ALA A 298 -19.44 5.12 15.39
C ALA A 298 -20.15 6.23 16.17
N ILE A 299 -20.25 7.43 15.58
CA ILE A 299 -20.93 8.57 16.22
C ILE A 299 -22.40 8.26 16.48
N MET A 300 -23.11 7.68 15.49
CA MET A 300 -24.51 7.29 15.65
C MET A 300 -24.70 6.27 16.77
N HIS A 301 -23.82 5.27 16.87
CA HIS A 301 -23.87 4.32 17.99
C HIS A 301 -23.70 5.00 19.34
N ALA A 302 -22.74 5.93 19.47
CA ALA A 302 -22.54 6.69 20.70
C ALA A 302 -23.77 7.53 21.06
N MET A 303 -24.43 8.13 20.07
CA MET A 303 -25.68 8.88 20.27
C MET A 303 -26.81 7.97 20.76
N GLU A 304 -26.96 6.77 20.19
CA GLU A 304 -27.97 5.77 20.59
C GLU A 304 -27.82 5.33 22.06
N ILE A 305 -26.57 5.11 22.52
CA ILE A 305 -26.29 4.73 23.91
C ILE A 305 -26.10 5.93 24.85
N GLY A 306 -26.30 7.15 24.36
CA GLY A 306 -26.08 8.41 25.07
C GLY A 306 -26.66 8.45 26.49
N PRO A 307 -27.95 8.13 26.70
CA PRO A 307 -28.57 8.14 28.04
C PRO A 307 -27.93 7.17 29.04
N GLN A 308 -27.33 6.08 28.55
CA GLN A 308 -26.60 5.13 29.40
C GLN A 308 -25.21 5.67 29.74
N LEU A 309 -24.54 6.27 28.76
CA LEU A 309 -23.23 6.92 28.94
C LEU A 309 -23.33 8.04 29.99
N GLU A 310 -24.36 8.86 29.96
CA GLU A 310 -24.55 9.93 30.97
C GLU A 310 -24.68 9.40 32.39
N LYS A 311 -25.45 8.32 32.60
CA LYS A 311 -25.57 7.69 33.93
C LYS A 311 -24.23 7.15 34.43
N GLN A 312 -23.46 6.54 33.53
CA GLN A 312 -22.16 5.98 33.87
C GLN A 312 -21.10 7.06 34.13
N VAL A 313 -21.09 8.13 33.33
CA VAL A 313 -20.22 9.29 33.52
C VAL A 313 -20.59 10.04 34.81
N GLY A 314 -21.87 10.26 35.09
CA GLY A 314 -22.33 10.92 36.32
C GLY A 314 -22.02 10.12 37.58
N GLY A 315 -22.15 8.78 37.52
CA GLY A 315 -21.79 7.89 38.63
C GLY A 315 -20.28 7.82 38.86
N ARG A 316 -19.47 7.77 37.79
CA ARG A 316 -18.00 7.65 37.88
C ARG A 316 -17.29 8.98 38.11
N GLY A 317 -17.78 10.07 37.55
CA GLY A 317 -17.28 11.43 37.79
C GLY A 317 -17.28 11.76 39.29
N ARG A 318 -18.34 11.37 40.00
CA ARG A 318 -18.44 11.51 41.47
C ARG A 318 -17.39 10.69 42.25
N SER A 319 -16.91 9.59 41.69
CA SER A 319 -15.91 8.72 42.33
C SER A 319 -14.46 9.13 42.05
N HIS A 320 -14.17 9.68 40.87
CA HIS A 320 -12.81 10.05 40.45
C HIS A 320 -12.51 11.56 40.60
N PHE A 321 -13.53 12.42 40.60
CA PHE A 321 -13.39 13.87 40.73
C PHE A 321 -14.54 14.45 41.58
N PRO A 322 -14.41 14.45 42.92
CA PRO A 322 -15.46 14.93 43.84
C PRO A 322 -15.82 16.42 43.64
N SER A 323 -14.95 17.21 43.03
CA SER A 323 -15.15 18.64 42.74
C SER A 323 -16.15 18.92 41.62
N LEU A 324 -16.49 17.93 40.78
CA LEU A 324 -17.50 18.05 39.71
C LEU A 324 -18.94 17.83 40.22
N SER A 325 -19.13 17.55 41.52
CA SER A 325 -20.44 17.26 42.13
C SER A 325 -21.25 18.50 42.54
N SER A 326 -20.67 19.70 42.39
CA SER A 326 -21.13 20.92 43.08
C SER A 326 -21.55 22.05 42.14
N THR A 327 -22.09 21.72 40.97
CA THR A 327 -22.76 22.66 40.05
C THR A 327 -23.89 21.96 39.33
#